data_AF-A0A483F391-F1
#
_entry.id   AF-A0A483F391-F1
#
_cell.length_a   1.000
_cell.length_b   1.000
_cell.length_c   1.000
_cell.angle_alpha   90.00
_cell.angle_beta   90.00
_cell.angle_gamma   90.00
#
_symmetry.space_group_name_H-M   'P 1'
#
loop_
_entity.id
_entity.type
_entity.pdbx_description
1 polymer ?
#
loop_
_entity_poly.entity_id
_entity_poly.type
_entity_poly.pdbx_seq_one_letter_code
_entity_poly.pdbx_strand_id
1 'polypeptide(L)'
;MQAADYVEWRLTVDKLCGTGPSTWIVLTETGYVALDFSIKPKQGDTVLIQHGGGNDFAKIMGKVFITRDGEVLECETLDDMVVL
;
A
#
# COMPACT_ATOMS: atom_id res chain seq x y z
N MET A 1 7.57 -42.10 -16.16
CA MET A 1 7.03 -40.73 -16.03
C MET A 1 6.74 -40.49 -14.56
N GLN A 2 7.57 -39.68 -13.91
CA GLN A 2 7.53 -39.44 -12.47
C GLN A 2 6.45 -38.40 -12.18
N ALA A 3 5.48 -38.74 -11.33
CA ALA A 3 4.53 -37.77 -10.83
C ALA A 3 5.30 -36.77 -9.96
N ALA A 4 5.25 -35.49 -10.32
CA ALA A 4 5.65 -34.45 -9.39
C ALA A 4 4.58 -34.46 -8.29
N ASP A 5 4.95 -34.93 -7.10
CA ASP A 5 4.07 -34.86 -5.94
C ASP A 5 3.76 -33.38 -5.68
N TYR A 6 2.54 -32.98 -6.02
CA TYR A 6 2.08 -31.62 -5.82
C TYR A 6 1.98 -31.35 -4.32
N VAL A 7 2.91 -30.55 -3.81
CA VAL A 7 2.85 -30.06 -2.43
C VAL A 7 2.03 -28.78 -2.44
N GLU A 8 0.77 -28.88 -2.02
CA GLU A 8 -0.04 -27.70 -1.71
C GLU A 8 0.50 -27.05 -0.43
N TRP A 9 0.82 -25.77 -0.53
CA TRP A 9 1.14 -24.97 0.65
C TRP A 9 -0.16 -24.57 1.33
N ARG A 10 -0.24 -24.73 2.66
CA ARG A 10 -1.36 -24.19 3.43
C ARG A 10 -1.51 -22.69 3.11
N LEU A 11 -2.67 -22.33 2.57
CA LEU A 11 -3.06 -20.96 2.34
C LEU A 11 -3.37 -20.33 3.70
N THR A 12 -2.57 -19.35 4.08
CA THR A 12 -2.76 -18.55 5.28
C THR A 12 -3.13 -17.13 4.86
N VAL A 13 -3.77 -16.38 5.76
CA VAL A 13 -4.19 -14.99 5.48
C VAL A 13 -2.98 -14.11 5.17
N ASP A 14 -1.86 -14.32 5.86
CA ASP A 14 -0.61 -13.61 5.61
C ASP A 14 -0.09 -13.84 4.18
N LYS A 15 -0.08 -15.08 3.71
CA LYS A 15 0.31 -15.39 2.32
C LYS A 15 -0.66 -14.82 1.30
N LEU A 16 -1.95 -14.88 1.57
CA LEU A 16 -2.98 -14.38 0.66
C LEU A 16 -2.90 -12.86 0.50
N CYS A 17 -2.68 -12.15 1.61
CA CYS A 17 -2.67 -10.69 1.65
C CYS A 17 -1.26 -10.08 1.54
N GLY A 18 -0.22 -10.91 1.42
CA GLY A 18 1.18 -10.47 1.38
C GLY A 18 1.64 -9.80 2.68
N THR A 19 1.08 -10.16 3.82
CA THR A 19 1.43 -9.56 5.11
C THR A 19 2.55 -10.32 5.81
N GLY A 20 3.32 -9.61 6.63
CA GLY A 20 4.43 -10.15 7.41
C GLY A 20 4.70 -9.31 8.66
N PRO A 21 5.82 -9.53 9.36
CA PRO A 21 6.15 -8.83 10.60
C PRO A 21 6.25 -7.30 10.48
N SER A 22 6.53 -6.79 9.28
CA SER A 22 6.61 -5.36 8.97
C SER A 22 5.30 -4.77 8.46
N THR A 23 4.24 -5.59 8.34
CA THR A 23 2.96 -5.14 7.82
C THR A 23 2.07 -4.62 8.92
N TRP A 24 1.55 -3.41 8.73
CA TRP A 24 0.57 -2.80 9.61
C TRP A 24 -0.78 -2.77 8.92
N ILE A 25 -1.84 -2.99 9.71
CA ILE A 25 -3.21 -2.95 9.22
C ILE A 25 -3.85 -1.64 9.67
N VAL A 26 -4.23 -0.81 8.71
CA VAL A 26 -4.91 0.47 8.95
C VAL A 26 -6.39 0.35 8.60
N LEU A 27 -7.25 0.80 9.51
CA LEU A 27 -8.68 0.94 9.27
C LEU A 27 -8.94 2.18 8.41
N THR A 28 -9.83 2.02 7.45
CA THR A 28 -10.34 3.09 6.59
C THR A 28 -11.87 3.05 6.61
N GLU A 29 -12.51 4.08 6.08
CA GLU A 29 -13.98 4.12 6.00
C GLU A 29 -14.58 2.96 5.19
N THR A 30 -13.81 2.38 4.26
CA THR A 30 -14.29 1.33 3.34
C THR A 30 -13.71 -0.06 3.62
N GLY A 31 -12.86 -0.21 4.64
CA GLY A 31 -12.24 -1.50 4.97
C GLY A 31 -10.86 -1.36 5.60
N TYR A 32 -9.91 -2.21 5.16
CA TYR A 32 -8.58 -2.31 5.73
C TYR A 32 -7.49 -2.18 4.67
N VAL A 33 -6.35 -1.63 5.08
CA VAL A 33 -5.14 -1.49 4.26
C VAL A 33 -4.00 -2.21 4.95
N ALA A 34 -3.31 -3.06 4.21
CA ALA A 34 -2.06 -3.67 4.65
C ALA A 34 -0.88 -2.86 4.10
N LEU A 35 -0.11 -2.24 4.98
CA LEU A 35 1.01 -1.36 4.64
C LEU A 35 2.31 -2.02 5.07
N ASP A 36 3.24 -2.23 4.13
CA ASP A 36 4.56 -2.76 4.43
C ASP A 36 5.58 -1.62 4.52
N PHE A 37 6.03 -1.35 5.75
CA PHE A 37 7.00 -0.29 6.03
C PHE A 37 8.45 -0.66 5.72
N SER A 38 8.72 -1.88 5.26
CA SER A 38 10.07 -2.28 4.86
C SER A 38 10.52 -1.63 3.55
N ILE A 39 9.60 -1.02 2.81
CA ILE A 39 9.84 -0.51 1.45
C ILE A 39 9.54 0.98 1.41
N LYS A 40 10.50 1.78 0.93
CA LYS A 40 10.25 3.18 0.63
C LYS A 40 9.41 3.31 -0.64
N PRO A 41 8.34 4.12 -0.64
CA PRO A 41 7.54 4.35 -1.84
C PRO A 41 8.38 4.95 -2.98
N LYS A 42 8.03 4.58 -4.21
CA LYS A 42 8.67 5.10 -5.43
C LYS A 42 7.63 5.65 -6.41
N GLN A 43 8.13 6.33 -7.44
CA GLN A 43 7.31 6.82 -8.54
C GLN A 43 6.42 5.73 -9.13
N GLY A 44 5.13 6.04 -9.29
CA GLY A 44 4.13 5.11 -9.78
C GLY A 44 3.43 4.27 -8.70
N ASP A 45 3.95 4.21 -7.47
CA ASP A 45 3.30 3.50 -6.36
C ASP A 45 2.04 4.23 -5.89
N THR A 46 1.13 3.48 -5.29
CA THR A 46 -0.01 4.02 -4.54
C THR A 46 0.33 3.99 -3.06
N VAL A 47 0.19 5.13 -2.40
CA VAL A 47 0.43 5.30 -0.97
C VAL A 47 -0.86 5.66 -0.25
N LEU A 48 -0.91 5.35 1.04
CA LEU A 48 -1.91 5.92 1.93
C LEU A 48 -1.48 7.35 2.29
N ILE A 49 -2.42 8.29 2.21
CA ILE A 49 -2.25 9.70 2.59
C ILE A 49 -3.29 10.08 3.63
N GLN A 50 -3.00 11.10 4.43
CA GLN A 50 -4.00 11.76 5.26
C GLN A 50 -4.42 13.07 4.57
N HIS A 51 -5.69 13.16 4.18
CA HIS A 51 -6.25 14.29 3.44
C HIS A 51 -7.72 14.50 3.81
N GLY A 52 -8.19 15.75 3.81
CA GLY A 52 -9.60 16.06 4.08
C GLY A 52 -10.13 15.64 5.47
N GLY A 53 -9.25 15.36 6.43
CA GLY A 53 -9.62 14.88 7.78
C GLY A 53 -9.74 13.35 7.91
N GLY A 54 -9.40 12.59 6.86
CA GLY A 54 -9.40 11.14 6.85
C GLY A 54 -8.17 10.54 6.16
N ASN A 55 -8.18 9.22 6.01
CA ASN A 55 -7.17 8.49 5.23
C ASN A 55 -7.71 8.23 3.82
N ASP A 56 -6.92 8.50 2.80
CA ASP A 56 -7.22 8.22 1.40
C ASP A 56 -5.98 7.68 0.68
N PHE A 57 -6.09 7.36 -0.61
CA PHE A 57 -5.00 6.85 -1.41
C PHE A 57 -4.68 7.77 -2.57
N ALA A 58 -3.38 7.94 -2.82
CA ALA A 58 -2.92 8.66 -3.99
C ALA A 58 -1.74 7.96 -4.67
N LYS A 59 -1.61 8.22 -5.97
CA LYS A 59 -0.53 7.70 -6.79
C LYS A 59 0.58 8.73 -6.92
N ILE A 60 1.83 8.31 -6.71
CA ILE A 60 3.00 9.18 -6.85
C ILE A 60 3.28 9.41 -8.35
N MET A 61 3.20 10.67 -8.79
CA MET A 61 3.44 11.09 -10.18
C MET A 61 4.32 12.33 -10.25
N GLY A 62 5.62 12.14 -10.49
CA GLY A 62 6.60 13.23 -10.45
C GLY A 62 6.68 13.84 -9.05
N LYS A 63 6.32 15.12 -8.94
CA LYS A 63 6.27 15.87 -7.66
C LYS A 63 4.84 16.08 -7.15
N VAL A 64 3.89 15.33 -7.68
CA VAL A 64 2.49 15.43 -7.27
C VAL A 64 1.96 14.07 -6.87
N PHE A 65 0.90 14.10 -6.06
CA PHE A 65 0.06 12.96 -5.77
C PHE A 65 -1.26 13.13 -6.51
N ILE A 66 -1.72 12.07 -7.15
CA ILE A 66 -3.02 12.05 -7.81
C ILE A 66 -3.93 11.13 -7.00
N THR A 67 -4.93 11.71 -6.35
CA THR A 67 -5.95 10.96 -5.60
C THR A 67 -6.84 10.16 -6.57
N ARG A 68 -7.65 9.25 -6.02
CA ARG A 68 -8.53 8.40 -6.85
C ARG A 68 -9.59 9.17 -7.62
N ASP A 69 -10.04 10.31 -7.10
CA ASP A 69 -11.01 11.20 -7.76
C ASP A 69 -10.36 12.19 -8.74
N GLY A 70 -9.03 12.17 -8.86
CA GLY A 70 -8.27 12.96 -9.83
C GLY A 70 -7.82 14.32 -9.32
N GLU A 71 -7.96 14.60 -8.03
CA GLU A 71 -7.33 15.76 -7.40
C GLU A 71 -5.80 15.63 -7.47
N VAL A 72 -5.15 16.76 -7.76
CA VAL A 72 -3.70 16.86 -7.84
C VAL A 72 -3.20 17.59 -6.60
N LEU A 73 -2.51 16.87 -5.73
CA LEU A 73 -1.89 17.41 -4.53
C LEU A 73 -0.40 17.63 -4.81
N GLU A 74 0.03 18.90 -4.81
CA GLU A 74 1.45 19.24 -4.96
C GLU A 74 2.23 18.84 -3.71
N CYS A 75 3.43 18.30 -3.89
CA CYS A 75 4.30 17.93 -2.79
C CYS A 75 5.71 18.45 -3.00
N GLU A 76 6.23 19.16 -1.99
CA GLU A 76 7.57 19.75 -2.05
C GLU A 76 8.66 18.68 -1.91
N THR A 77 8.46 17.65 -1.06
CA THR A 77 9.33 16.47 -0.98
C THR A 77 8.58 15.19 -0.58
N LEU A 78 9.02 14.03 -1.09
CA LEU A 78 8.48 12.71 -0.70
C LEU A 78 8.78 12.33 0.76
N ASP A 79 9.75 12.99 1.40
CA ASP A 79 10.16 12.73 2.78
C ASP A 79 9.26 13.46 3.81
N ASP A 80 8.54 14.52 3.42
CA ASP A 80 7.69 15.33 4.33
C ASP A 80 6.27 14.79 4.48
N MET A 81 5.87 13.82 3.65
CA MET A 81 4.60 13.13 3.84
C MET A 81 4.78 11.97 4.80
N VAL A 82 4.02 12.01 5.90
CA VAL A 82 3.81 10.84 6.76
C VAL A 82 3.05 9.81 5.92
N VAL A 83 3.81 8.98 5.20
CA VAL A 83 3.32 7.71 4.68
C VAL A 83 3.13 6.83 5.92
N LEU A 84 1.88 6.73 6.36
CA LEU A 84 1.46 5.64 7.25
C LEU A 84 1.46 4.32 6.47
#